data_AF-A0A524G6P8-F1
#
_entry.id   AF-A0A524G6P8-F1
#
_cell.length_a   1.000
_cell.length_b   1.000
_cell.length_c   1.000
_cell.angle_alpha   90.00
_cell.angle_beta   90.00
_cell.angle_gamma   90.00
#
_symmetry.space_group_name_H-M   'P 1'
#
loop_
_entity.id
_entity.type
_entity.pdbx_description
1 polymer ?
#
loop_
_entity_poly.entity_id
_entity_poly.type
_entity_poly.pdbx_seq_one_letter_code
_entity_poly.pdbx_strand_id
1 'polypeptide(L)'
;MSEERARRWIEESQKDTARQSAGHQHVQAAIRAEMAGDMAAMEREYAAAAEAFLQSANEYRASKSYKKAALNMCDAGDVFSEMADASRAIEAYQQGADDLLAASAEHLMWGEDAETSKGTALAMTACMIYIMIGKEAEAFYKARGFAAENASKIRLPAIIQLSQIPQMIESSIQSLNLEAFAAAENAAVTELKSALASSGSSEFSKYVDRGLDMVREILRGKLKVPKISAQLTIPIDLTFTEDFSVRLSIRNSGEGAATNMKIEWHLDEGIHIVSGESAKTIHNLPAGETIDAAIIVRADEGLGGSRDYAIVVRGTYEDKLKTAYSIQAGPTIITLKDYKESEKLLHDSSVTESRVSFLRASIEASEFEPAPLIRVVDGLTSTLKQLKDDIENSELEKAKARLIVVNDIVDQIDALLGDDDLVDTVTKAKEAEKKTYARGKLIPACEEAIAVAANQEKKLESEIPLGLSEWDSIADKKKRILSSAHLIKDTAEALKGKLTTPELQALEASISDIEHEANKIQNDSLLVVGSKPASPEKVEMAMIVARSIRNEITQLMEKKKSELE
;
A
#
# COMPACT_ATOMS: atom_id res chain seq x y z
N MET A 1 85.89 36.01 15.55
CA MET A 1 85.79 34.59 15.16
C MET A 1 87.01 34.23 14.34
N SER A 2 87.61 33.04 14.52
CA SER A 2 88.72 32.59 13.65
C SER A 2 88.22 32.32 12.23
N GLU A 3 89.05 32.53 11.21
CA GLU A 3 88.73 32.29 9.78
C GLU A 3 88.19 30.87 9.53
N GLU A 4 88.67 29.87 10.27
CA GLU A 4 88.17 28.49 10.19
C GLU A 4 86.74 28.31 10.71
N ARG A 5 86.34 29.04 11.76
CA ARG A 5 84.95 29.03 12.23
C ARG A 5 84.01 29.70 11.23
N ALA A 6 84.46 30.78 10.59
CA ALA A 6 83.69 31.45 9.55
C ALA A 6 83.51 30.55 8.31
N ARG A 7 84.56 29.83 7.87
CA ARG A 7 84.46 28.86 6.76
C ARG A 7 83.54 27.68 7.09
N ARG A 8 83.64 27.09 8.28
CA ARG A 8 82.72 26.01 8.69
C ARG A 8 81.27 26.48 8.76
N TRP A 9 81.02 27.70 9.25
CA TRP A 9 79.67 28.26 9.32
C TRP A 9 79.09 28.56 7.93
N ILE A 10 79.90 29.05 6.98
CA ILE A 10 79.49 29.22 5.58
C ILE A 10 79.21 27.87 4.92
N GLU A 11 80.06 26.86 5.13
CA GLU A 11 79.87 25.52 4.57
C GLU A 11 78.63 24.81 5.14
N GLU A 12 78.38 24.97 6.44
CA GLU A 12 77.20 24.42 7.13
C GLU A 12 75.92 25.15 6.71
N SER A 13 75.97 26.48 6.54
CA SER A 13 74.86 27.28 5.99
C SER A 13 74.55 26.94 4.52
N GLN A 14 75.56 26.68 3.70
CA GLN A 14 75.39 26.24 2.32
C GLN A 14 74.81 24.82 2.24
N LYS A 15 75.26 23.90 3.09
CA LYS A 15 74.68 22.56 3.22
C LYS A 15 73.24 22.61 3.70
N ASP A 16 72.92 23.48 4.65
CA ASP A 16 71.55 23.68 5.13
C ASP A 16 70.62 24.22 4.04
N THR A 17 71.10 25.18 3.25
CA THR A 17 70.33 25.74 2.13
C THR A 17 70.13 24.69 1.04
N ALA A 18 71.17 23.90 0.73
CA ALA A 18 71.08 22.83 -0.27
C ALA A 18 70.09 21.72 0.15
N ARG A 19 70.09 21.32 1.43
CA ARG A 19 69.21 20.27 1.98
C ARG A 19 67.74 20.65 1.94
N GLN A 20 67.39 21.84 2.44
CA GLN A 20 66.00 22.34 2.35
C GLN A 20 65.57 22.56 0.90
N SER A 21 66.51 22.95 0.02
CA SER A 21 66.20 23.16 -1.39
C SER A 21 65.90 21.87 -2.18
N ALA A 22 66.44 20.71 -1.77
CA ALA A 22 66.29 19.47 -2.53
C ALA A 22 64.83 18.98 -2.57
N GLY A 23 64.16 18.91 -1.42
CA GLY A 23 62.74 18.53 -1.36
C GLY A 23 61.85 19.51 -2.13
N HIS A 24 62.05 20.82 -1.94
CA HIS A 24 61.28 21.83 -2.68
C HIS A 24 61.56 21.83 -4.19
N GLN A 25 62.77 21.51 -4.63
CA GLN A 25 63.09 21.35 -6.06
C GLN A 25 62.29 20.22 -6.68
N HIS A 26 62.18 19.07 -6.00
CA HIS A 26 61.36 17.94 -6.46
C HIS A 26 59.87 18.28 -6.46
N VAL A 27 59.35 19.00 -5.45
CA VAL A 27 57.96 19.50 -5.46
C VAL A 27 57.71 20.42 -6.66
N GLN A 28 58.62 21.34 -6.97
CA GLN A 28 58.50 22.23 -8.13
C GLN A 28 58.59 21.46 -9.47
N ALA A 29 59.41 20.41 -9.54
CA ALA A 29 59.47 19.52 -10.69
C ALA A 29 58.17 18.73 -10.86
N ALA A 30 57.59 18.24 -9.76
CA ALA A 30 56.30 17.54 -9.74
C ALA A 30 55.15 18.43 -10.23
N ILE A 31 55.05 19.67 -9.74
CA ILE A 31 54.04 20.65 -10.18
C ILE A 31 54.20 20.95 -11.69
N ARG A 32 55.43 21.06 -12.20
CA ARG A 32 55.66 21.25 -13.64
C ARG A 32 55.24 20.03 -14.47
N ALA A 33 55.47 18.82 -13.95
CA ALA A 33 55.03 17.58 -14.59
C ALA A 33 53.50 17.47 -14.60
N GLU A 34 52.84 17.86 -13.50
CA GLU A 34 51.37 17.95 -13.41
C GLU A 34 50.81 18.94 -14.43
N MET A 35 51.37 20.15 -14.52
CA MET A 35 50.97 21.15 -15.52
C MET A 35 51.17 20.68 -16.98
N ALA A 36 52.12 19.77 -17.20
CA ALA A 36 52.37 19.15 -18.49
C ALA A 36 51.49 17.90 -18.75
N GLY A 37 50.69 17.46 -17.78
CA GLY A 37 49.86 16.26 -17.85
C GLY A 37 50.62 14.93 -17.72
N ASP A 38 51.89 14.95 -17.29
CA ASP A 38 52.70 13.75 -17.10
C ASP A 38 52.57 13.23 -15.65
N MET A 39 51.51 12.46 -15.42
CA MET A 39 51.20 11.89 -14.10
C MET A 39 52.29 10.95 -13.57
N ALA A 40 52.96 10.20 -14.46
CA ALA A 40 53.99 9.24 -14.05
C ALA A 40 55.28 9.94 -13.59
N ALA A 41 55.65 11.05 -14.24
CA ALA A 41 56.75 11.89 -13.78
C ALA A 41 56.37 12.63 -12.49
N MET A 42 55.15 13.15 -12.40
CA MET A 42 54.64 13.83 -11.20
C MET A 42 54.71 12.92 -9.96
N GLU A 43 54.18 11.69 -10.02
CA GLU A 43 54.22 10.74 -8.89
C GLU A 43 55.65 10.40 -8.47
N ARG A 44 56.57 10.24 -9.44
CA ARG A 44 57.98 9.96 -9.15
C ARG A 44 58.66 11.13 -8.45
N GLU A 45 58.43 12.34 -8.92
CA GLU A 45 59.02 13.54 -8.33
C GLU A 45 58.44 13.84 -6.94
N TYR A 46 57.15 13.60 -6.71
CA TYR A 46 56.57 13.68 -5.36
C TYR A 46 57.14 12.62 -4.42
N ALA A 47 57.32 11.37 -4.86
CA ALA A 47 57.95 10.34 -4.05
C ALA A 47 59.39 10.73 -3.66
N ALA A 48 60.17 11.26 -4.62
CA ALA A 48 61.53 11.75 -4.37
C ALA A 48 61.54 12.96 -3.42
N ALA A 49 60.58 13.88 -3.55
CA ALA A 49 60.42 15.01 -2.63
C ALA A 49 60.17 14.54 -1.19
N ALA A 50 59.24 13.60 -1.00
CA ALA A 50 58.90 13.08 0.30
C ALA A 50 60.08 12.38 0.98
N GLU A 51 60.84 11.55 0.24
CA GLU A 51 62.06 10.92 0.75
C GLU A 51 63.14 11.95 1.11
N ALA A 52 63.34 12.97 0.28
CA ALA A 52 64.31 14.05 0.55
C ALA A 52 63.96 14.83 1.82
N PHE A 53 62.68 15.12 2.05
CA PHE A 53 62.20 15.75 3.28
C PHE A 53 62.37 14.85 4.50
N LEU A 54 62.03 13.56 4.41
CA LEU A 54 62.23 12.59 5.50
C LEU A 54 63.70 12.45 5.88
N GLN A 55 64.59 12.35 4.89
CA GLN A 55 66.03 12.29 5.13
C GLN A 55 66.53 13.57 5.80
N SER A 56 66.14 14.73 5.28
CA SER A 56 66.53 16.03 5.84
C SER A 56 66.02 16.18 7.29
N ALA A 57 64.80 15.73 7.57
CA ALA A 57 64.26 15.73 8.93
C ALA A 57 65.08 14.86 9.88
N ASN A 58 65.48 13.66 9.46
CA ASN A 58 66.31 12.76 10.27
C ASN A 58 67.70 13.35 10.54
N GLU A 59 68.32 13.97 9.54
CA GLU A 59 69.60 14.68 9.71
C GLU A 59 69.46 15.86 10.68
N TYR A 60 68.41 16.67 10.55
CA TYR A 60 68.15 17.77 11.48
C TYR A 60 67.88 17.28 12.90
N ARG A 61 67.14 16.19 13.06
CA ARG A 61 66.90 15.57 14.37
C ARG A 61 68.20 15.04 14.99
N ALA A 62 69.07 14.41 14.21
CA ALA A 62 70.39 13.96 14.67
C ALA A 62 71.27 15.14 15.13
N SER A 63 71.14 16.31 14.49
CA SER A 63 71.78 17.56 14.89
C SER A 63 71.08 18.33 16.02
N LYS A 64 69.99 17.78 16.59
CA LYS A 64 69.10 18.42 17.57
C LYS A 64 68.42 19.71 17.09
N SER A 65 68.35 19.94 15.78
CA SER A 65 67.60 21.05 15.20
C SER A 65 66.12 20.66 15.02
N TYR A 66 65.42 20.47 16.14
CA TYR A 66 64.07 19.90 16.15
C TYR A 66 63.04 20.74 15.39
N LYS A 67 63.14 22.07 15.44
CA LYS A 67 62.26 22.96 14.65
C LYS A 67 62.39 22.73 13.14
N LYS A 68 63.63 22.58 12.64
CA LYS A 68 63.88 22.30 11.21
C LYS A 68 63.45 20.87 10.86
N ALA A 69 63.66 19.91 11.75
CA ALA A 69 63.18 18.54 11.58
C ALA A 69 61.65 18.50 11.46
N ALA A 70 60.95 19.23 12.33
CA ALA A 70 59.50 19.36 12.30
C ALA A 70 58.98 19.94 10.99
N LEU A 71 59.61 21.02 10.49
CA LEU A 71 59.20 21.64 9.22
C LEU A 71 59.31 20.66 8.06
N ASN A 72 60.45 19.97 7.92
CA ASN A 72 60.65 18.96 6.88
C ASN A 72 59.67 17.78 7.03
N MET A 73 59.35 17.35 8.26
CA MET A 73 58.33 16.33 8.49
C MET A 73 56.94 16.78 8.06
N CYS A 74 56.57 18.04 8.34
CA CYS A 74 55.28 18.56 7.93
C CYS A 74 55.20 18.78 6.40
N ASP A 75 56.30 19.18 5.75
CA ASP A 75 56.38 19.27 4.29
C ASP A 75 56.34 17.89 3.63
N ALA A 76 56.95 16.86 4.24
CA ALA A 76 56.77 15.47 3.81
C ALA A 76 55.31 15.03 3.95
N GLY A 77 54.65 15.41 5.06
CA GLY A 77 53.23 15.16 5.29
C GLY A 77 52.33 15.83 4.24
N ASP A 78 52.66 17.06 3.82
CA ASP A 78 51.97 17.75 2.73
C ASP A 78 52.11 16.95 1.42
N VAL A 79 53.32 16.52 1.06
CA VAL A 79 53.55 15.72 -0.15
C VAL A 79 52.80 14.38 -0.12
N PHE A 80 52.84 13.64 1.00
CA PHE A 80 52.07 12.40 1.12
C PHE A 80 50.56 12.62 1.02
N SER A 81 50.07 13.76 1.54
CA SER A 81 48.67 14.15 1.39
C SER A 81 48.29 14.40 -0.07
N GLU A 82 49.14 15.11 -0.84
CA GLU A 82 48.93 15.33 -2.28
C GLU A 82 48.96 14.00 -3.08
N MET A 83 49.77 13.04 -2.63
CA MET A 83 49.82 11.69 -3.20
C MET A 83 48.67 10.76 -2.73
N ALA A 84 47.73 11.27 -1.92
CA ALA A 84 46.65 10.51 -1.29
C ALA A 84 47.11 9.33 -0.38
N ASP A 85 48.35 9.36 0.13
CA ASP A 85 48.86 8.40 1.12
C ASP A 85 48.59 8.91 2.54
N ALA A 86 47.34 8.77 2.97
CA ALA A 86 46.88 9.28 4.27
C ALA A 86 47.65 8.70 5.46
N SER A 87 48.04 7.41 5.41
CA SER A 87 48.75 6.75 6.50
C SER A 87 50.12 7.38 6.71
N ARG A 88 50.92 7.54 5.65
CA ARG A 88 52.24 8.16 5.73
C ARG A 88 52.16 9.65 6.02
N ALA A 89 51.15 10.35 5.52
CA ALA A 89 50.90 11.74 5.85
C ALA A 89 50.66 11.93 7.36
N ILE A 90 49.79 11.12 7.95
CA ILE A 90 49.49 11.15 9.39
C ILE A 90 50.75 10.87 10.23
N GLU A 91 51.54 9.85 9.85
CA GLU A 91 52.80 9.52 10.53
C GLU A 91 53.81 10.67 10.46
N ALA A 92 53.98 11.28 9.29
CA ALA A 92 54.89 12.39 9.09
C ALA A 92 54.47 13.63 9.90
N TYR A 93 53.18 14.00 9.86
CA TYR A 93 52.66 15.10 10.68
C TYR A 93 52.77 14.84 12.18
N GLN A 94 52.49 13.62 12.63
CA GLN A 94 52.65 13.23 14.03
C GLN A 94 54.11 13.41 14.48
N GLN A 95 55.05 12.89 13.67
CA GLN A 95 56.46 13.02 13.97
C GLN A 95 56.92 14.48 13.95
N GLY A 96 56.37 15.30 13.05
CA GLY A 96 56.60 16.75 13.02
C GLY A 96 56.06 17.46 14.26
N ALA A 97 54.89 17.06 14.77
CA ALA A 97 54.33 17.58 16.02
C ALA A 97 55.19 17.19 17.24
N ASP A 98 55.68 15.96 17.30
CA ASP A 98 56.61 15.52 18.35
C ASP A 98 57.94 16.29 18.31
N ASP A 99 58.49 16.54 17.12
CA ASP A 99 59.68 17.38 16.95
C ASP A 99 59.41 18.84 17.36
N LEU A 100 58.21 19.40 17.09
CA LEU A 100 57.83 20.73 17.59
C LEU A 100 57.74 20.78 19.12
N LEU A 101 57.24 19.73 19.77
CA LEU A 101 57.21 19.64 21.23
C LEU A 101 58.64 19.58 21.79
N ALA A 102 59.54 18.82 21.16
CA ALA A 102 60.96 18.81 21.54
C ALA A 102 61.61 20.20 21.37
N ALA A 103 61.32 20.90 20.26
CA ALA A 103 61.78 22.27 20.03
C ALA A 103 61.22 23.25 21.08
N SER A 104 59.96 23.08 21.49
CA SER A 104 59.33 23.91 22.53
C SER A 104 60.05 23.80 23.87
N ALA A 105 60.46 22.59 24.25
CA ALA A 105 61.17 22.32 25.50
C ALA A 105 62.53 23.05 25.55
N GLU A 106 63.21 23.14 24.40
CA GLU A 106 64.50 23.84 24.29
C GLU A 106 64.36 25.34 24.54
N HIS A 107 63.33 25.98 23.98
CA HIS A 107 63.02 27.40 24.26
C HIS A 107 62.65 27.65 25.73
N LEU A 108 61.96 26.70 26.37
CA LEU A 108 61.56 26.82 27.78
C LEU A 108 62.71 26.64 28.76
N MET A 109 63.86 26.12 28.34
CA MET A 109 65.05 25.98 29.20
C MET A 109 65.68 27.33 29.56
N TRP A 110 65.52 28.35 28.71
CA TRP A 110 66.15 29.66 28.90
C TRP A 110 65.43 30.52 29.94
N GLY A 111 64.14 30.25 30.20
CA GLY A 111 63.38 30.86 31.29
C GLY A 111 63.05 32.35 31.12
N GLU A 112 63.42 32.96 30.00
CA GLU A 112 63.04 34.33 29.65
C GLU A 112 61.59 34.36 29.14
N ASP A 113 60.87 35.46 29.40
CA ASP A 113 59.47 35.62 29.00
C ASP A 113 59.27 35.52 27.49
N ALA A 114 60.19 36.11 26.71
CA ALA A 114 60.17 36.05 25.25
C ALA A 114 60.37 34.62 24.74
N GLU A 115 61.31 33.86 25.32
CA GLU A 115 61.57 32.47 24.95
C GLU A 115 60.45 31.54 25.41
N THR A 116 59.83 31.83 26.55
CA THR A 116 58.65 31.12 27.03
C THR A 116 57.47 31.28 26.07
N SER A 117 57.23 32.49 25.56
CA SER A 117 56.19 32.73 24.54
C SER A 117 56.45 31.93 23.25
N LYS A 118 57.70 31.84 22.79
CA LYS A 118 58.09 31.05 21.61
C LYS A 118 57.88 29.56 21.85
N GLY A 119 58.33 29.05 23.01
CA GLY A 119 58.13 27.66 23.40
C GLY A 119 56.65 27.29 23.46
N THR A 120 55.83 28.11 24.13
CA THR A 120 54.37 27.91 24.19
C THR A 120 53.75 27.91 22.79
N ALA A 121 54.12 28.85 21.91
CA ALA A 121 53.60 28.88 20.54
C ALA A 121 53.92 27.61 19.75
N LEU A 122 55.15 27.08 19.84
CA LEU A 122 55.53 25.83 19.17
C LEU A 122 54.76 24.63 19.72
N ALA A 123 54.59 24.55 21.05
CA ALA A 123 53.84 23.46 21.69
C ALA A 123 52.35 23.48 21.32
N MET A 124 51.73 24.67 21.29
CA MET A 124 50.32 24.79 20.89
C MET A 124 50.14 24.48 19.41
N THR A 125 51.10 24.86 18.57
CA THR A 125 51.11 24.51 17.14
C THR A 125 51.21 23.00 16.93
N ALA A 126 52.04 22.30 17.72
CA ALA A 126 52.07 20.84 17.71
C ALA A 126 50.69 20.24 18.06
N CYS A 127 50.00 20.79 19.05
CA CYS A 127 48.65 20.37 19.40
C CYS A 127 47.65 20.62 18.25
N MET A 128 47.78 21.75 17.53
CA MET A 128 46.96 22.01 16.34
C MET A 128 47.22 21.01 15.21
N ILE A 129 48.47 20.57 15.03
CA ILE A 129 48.81 19.49 14.07
C ILE A 129 48.18 18.17 14.48
N TYR A 130 48.21 17.81 15.77
CA TYR A 130 47.49 16.62 16.26
C TYR A 130 45.98 16.69 16.01
N ILE A 131 45.37 17.86 16.22
CA ILE A 131 43.96 18.08 15.91
C ILE A 131 43.70 17.94 14.41
N MET A 132 44.55 18.53 13.57
CA MET A 132 44.46 18.45 12.10
C MET A 132 44.44 17.01 11.59
N ILE A 133 45.21 16.10 12.20
CA ILE A 133 45.27 14.69 11.80
C ILE A 133 44.22 13.79 12.50
N GLY A 134 43.23 14.37 13.18
CA GLY A 134 42.17 13.62 13.86
C GLY A 134 42.63 12.88 15.12
N LYS A 135 43.68 13.38 15.79
CA LYS A 135 44.18 12.89 17.08
C LYS A 135 43.90 13.92 18.19
N GLU A 136 42.70 14.47 18.22
CA GLU A 136 42.32 15.55 19.14
C GLU A 136 42.47 15.16 20.62
N ALA A 137 42.18 13.92 20.99
CA ALA A 137 42.36 13.45 22.37
C ALA A 137 43.84 13.49 22.82
N GLU A 138 44.75 13.14 21.91
CA GLU A 138 46.20 13.22 22.15
C GLU A 138 46.65 14.68 22.23
N ALA A 139 46.13 15.55 21.35
CA ALA A 139 46.37 16.98 21.38
C ALA A 139 46.01 17.60 22.74
N PHE A 140 44.79 17.32 23.24
CA PHE A 140 44.32 17.88 24.52
C PHE A 140 45.11 17.31 25.70
N TYR A 141 45.47 16.04 25.65
CA TYR A 141 46.32 15.43 26.68
C TYR A 141 47.70 16.09 26.73
N LYS A 142 48.36 16.25 25.57
CA LYS A 142 49.68 16.89 25.46
C LYS A 142 49.63 18.38 25.85
N ALA A 143 48.58 19.11 25.46
CA ALA A 143 48.38 20.51 25.85
C ALA A 143 48.25 20.67 27.37
N ARG A 144 47.45 19.81 28.03
CA ARG A 144 47.31 19.83 29.50
C ARG A 144 48.61 19.44 30.20
N GLY A 145 49.31 18.41 29.71
CA GLY A 145 50.61 18.01 30.23
C GLY A 145 51.62 19.15 30.15
N PHE A 146 51.74 19.78 28.98
CA PHE A 146 52.61 20.92 28.75
C PHE A 146 52.30 22.09 29.70
N ALA A 147 51.03 22.47 29.85
CA ALA A 147 50.61 23.56 30.73
C ALA A 147 50.91 23.23 32.20
N ALA A 148 50.69 22.00 32.64
CA ALA A 148 50.96 21.55 34.00
C ALA A 148 52.47 21.53 34.32
N GLU A 149 53.29 20.98 33.42
CA GLU A 149 54.75 20.90 33.59
C GLU A 149 55.43 22.27 33.59
N ASN A 150 54.85 23.24 32.86
CA ASN A 150 55.43 24.58 32.67
C ASN A 150 54.64 25.70 33.37
N ALA A 151 53.73 25.37 34.28
CA ALA A 151 52.89 26.34 34.99
C ALA A 151 53.70 27.42 35.72
N SER A 152 54.90 27.07 36.21
CA SER A 152 55.80 28.02 36.88
C SER A 152 56.47 29.02 35.93
N LYS A 153 56.45 28.78 34.62
CA LYS A 153 57.03 29.64 33.56
C LYS A 153 55.95 30.42 32.81
N ILE A 154 54.75 29.85 32.66
CA ILE A 154 53.60 30.48 32.00
C ILE A 154 52.92 31.45 32.98
N ARG A 155 53.46 32.67 33.10
CA ARG A 155 52.96 33.69 34.05
C ARG A 155 52.27 34.89 33.40
N LEU A 156 52.65 35.21 32.17
CA LEU A 156 52.12 36.38 31.47
C LEU A 156 50.73 36.08 30.90
N PRO A 157 49.76 37.01 30.99
CA PRO A 157 48.39 36.81 30.49
C PRO A 157 48.33 36.34 29.03
N ALA A 158 49.13 36.92 28.14
CA ALA A 158 49.18 36.52 26.73
C ALA A 158 49.70 35.08 26.54
N ILE A 159 50.67 34.64 27.35
CA ILE A 159 51.22 33.27 27.29
C ILE A 159 50.22 32.28 27.90
N ILE A 160 49.51 32.67 28.95
CA ILE A 160 48.41 31.89 29.54
C ILE A 160 47.34 31.67 28.48
N GLN A 161 46.91 32.72 27.78
CA GLN A 161 45.87 32.64 26.76
C GLN A 161 46.29 31.76 25.58
N LEU A 162 47.55 31.87 25.11
CA LEU A 162 48.13 30.94 24.15
C LEU A 162 48.01 29.48 24.62
N SER A 163 48.40 29.21 25.87
CA SER A 163 48.39 27.85 26.43
C SER A 163 46.99 27.25 26.63
N GLN A 164 45.94 28.09 26.55
CA GLN A 164 44.54 27.71 26.75
C GLN A 164 43.79 27.40 25.45
N ILE A 165 44.36 27.71 24.28
CA ILE A 165 43.71 27.50 22.98
C ILE A 165 43.18 26.06 22.83
N PRO A 166 43.97 25.00 23.08
CA PRO A 166 43.47 23.63 22.96
C PRO A 166 42.34 23.28 23.94
N GLN A 167 42.33 23.85 25.15
CA GLN A 167 41.30 23.63 26.16
C GLN A 167 39.99 24.35 25.78
N MET A 168 40.10 25.54 25.18
CA MET A 168 38.94 26.25 24.62
C MET A 168 38.33 25.46 23.45
N ILE A 169 39.18 24.88 22.58
CA ILE A 169 38.76 23.95 21.53
C ILE A 169 38.09 22.71 22.13
N GLU A 170 38.71 22.06 23.12
CA GLU A 170 38.14 20.88 23.78
C GLU A 170 36.77 21.17 24.39
N SER A 171 36.66 22.29 25.11
CA SER A 171 35.39 22.76 25.68
C SER A 171 34.35 22.98 24.59
N SER A 172 34.72 23.61 23.47
CA SER A 172 33.81 23.82 22.34
C SER A 172 33.29 22.51 21.75
N ILE A 173 34.15 21.50 21.60
CA ILE A 173 33.77 20.19 21.04
C ILE A 173 32.90 19.39 22.01
N GLN A 174 33.22 19.41 23.30
CA GLN A 174 32.48 18.62 24.32
C GLN A 174 31.12 19.23 24.64
N SER A 175 31.04 20.56 24.73
CA SER A 175 29.81 21.27 25.10
C SER A 175 29.03 21.82 23.91
N LEU A 176 29.53 21.64 22.68
CA LEU A 176 29.01 22.27 21.46
C LEU A 176 28.89 23.79 21.61
N ASN A 177 29.82 24.40 22.34
CA ASN A 177 29.84 25.83 22.62
C ASN A 177 30.67 26.59 21.56
N LEU A 178 29.95 27.27 20.68
CA LEU A 178 30.55 28.02 19.56
C LEU A 178 31.19 29.33 20.00
N GLU A 179 30.76 29.90 21.14
CA GLU A 179 31.42 31.08 21.71
C GLU A 179 32.82 30.69 22.19
N ALA A 180 32.96 29.51 22.80
CA ALA A 180 34.26 28.96 23.17
C ALA A 180 35.14 28.70 21.94
N PHE A 181 34.56 28.20 20.83
CA PHE A 181 35.29 28.03 19.57
C PHE A 181 35.72 29.37 18.96
N ALA A 182 34.81 30.35 18.87
CA ALA A 182 35.11 31.68 18.33
C ALA A 182 36.19 32.39 19.15
N ALA A 183 36.18 32.23 20.47
CA ALA A 183 37.24 32.75 21.33
C ALA A 183 38.57 32.02 21.08
N ALA A 184 38.55 30.70 20.88
CA ALA A 184 39.75 29.93 20.56
C ALA A 184 40.34 30.30 19.19
N GLU A 185 39.48 30.48 18.19
CA GLU A 185 39.85 30.93 16.84
C GLU A 185 40.48 32.32 16.88
N ASN A 186 39.85 33.27 17.58
CA ASN A 186 40.40 34.61 17.75
C ASN A 186 41.78 34.57 18.43
N ALA A 187 41.94 33.80 19.50
CA ALA A 187 43.22 33.62 20.17
C ALA A 187 44.28 32.96 19.25
N ALA A 188 43.90 31.95 18.47
CA ALA A 188 44.80 31.32 17.51
C ALA A 188 45.26 32.28 16.40
N VAL A 189 44.35 33.10 15.87
CA VAL A 189 44.68 34.07 14.81
C VAL A 189 45.50 35.25 15.32
N THR A 190 45.12 35.81 16.48
CA THR A 190 45.71 37.05 16.98
C THR A 190 46.99 36.81 17.79
N GLU A 191 47.03 35.75 18.60
CA GLU A 191 48.13 35.50 19.52
C GLU A 191 49.05 34.40 19.00
N LEU A 192 48.51 33.23 18.60
CA LEU A 192 49.36 32.10 18.22
C LEU A 192 50.14 32.37 16.93
N LYS A 193 49.47 32.89 15.88
CA LYS A 193 50.17 33.28 14.64
C LYS A 193 51.16 34.42 14.85
N SER A 194 50.83 35.40 15.69
CA SER A 194 51.75 36.49 16.03
C SER A 194 52.99 35.95 16.77
N ALA A 195 52.80 35.06 17.74
CA ALA A 195 53.88 34.43 18.46
C ALA A 195 54.74 33.54 17.53
N LEU A 196 54.13 32.83 16.59
CA LEU A 196 54.84 32.07 15.55
C LEU A 196 55.68 32.99 14.65
N ALA A 197 55.15 34.13 14.20
CA ALA A 197 55.91 35.10 13.44
C ALA A 197 57.11 35.65 14.23
N SER A 198 56.90 35.98 15.52
CA SER A 198 57.98 36.46 16.40
C SER A 198 59.07 35.41 16.71
N SER A 199 58.72 34.12 16.62
CA SER A 199 59.66 32.99 16.75
C SER A 199 60.36 32.61 15.44
N GLY A 200 60.08 33.34 14.35
CA GLY A 200 60.55 33.01 13.00
C GLY A 200 60.04 31.65 12.52
N SER A 201 58.84 31.24 12.94
CA SER A 201 58.22 29.94 12.65
C SER A 201 56.89 30.11 11.90
N SER A 202 56.78 31.17 11.10
CA SER A 202 55.54 31.52 10.39
C SER A 202 55.10 30.42 9.41
N GLU A 203 56.01 29.55 8.96
CA GLU A 203 55.70 28.43 8.05
C GLU A 203 54.67 27.47 8.64
N PHE A 204 54.57 27.34 9.97
CA PHE A 204 53.59 26.46 10.61
C PHE A 204 52.19 27.05 10.72
N SER A 205 51.99 28.34 10.40
CA SER A 205 50.68 29.00 10.52
C SER A 205 49.60 28.30 9.69
N LYS A 206 49.97 27.70 8.54
CA LYS A 206 49.05 26.91 7.69
C LYS A 206 48.46 25.71 8.44
N TYR A 207 49.21 25.08 9.34
CA TYR A 207 48.73 23.92 10.09
C TYR A 207 47.84 24.32 11.27
N VAL A 208 48.05 25.52 11.83
CA VAL A 208 47.10 26.09 12.80
C VAL A 208 45.74 26.30 12.14
N ASP A 209 45.72 26.85 10.92
CA ASP A 209 44.48 27.06 10.16
C ASP A 209 43.77 25.73 9.84
N ARG A 210 44.50 24.75 9.30
CA ARG A 210 43.95 23.42 9.04
C ARG A 210 43.45 22.71 10.30
N GLY A 211 44.12 22.91 11.43
CA GLY A 211 43.65 22.41 12.73
C GLY A 211 42.32 23.04 13.15
N LEU A 212 42.16 24.36 12.97
CA LEU A 212 40.89 25.05 13.22
C LEU A 212 39.79 24.59 12.25
N ASP A 213 40.11 24.39 10.98
CA ASP A 213 39.18 23.84 9.98
C ASP A 213 38.68 22.45 10.38
N MET A 214 39.58 21.57 10.85
CA MET A 214 39.19 20.26 11.35
C MET A 214 38.24 20.36 12.54
N VAL A 215 38.46 21.31 13.46
CA VAL A 215 37.53 21.56 14.57
C VAL A 215 36.16 22.03 14.05
N ARG A 216 36.12 22.90 13.04
CA ARG A 216 34.85 23.31 12.41
C ARG A 216 34.11 22.12 11.82
N GLU A 217 34.81 21.21 11.15
CA GLU A 217 34.24 19.98 10.61
C GLU A 217 33.73 19.04 11.72
N ILE A 218 34.48 18.87 12.80
CA ILE A 218 34.03 18.09 13.98
C ILE A 218 32.77 18.71 14.60
N LEU A 219 32.73 20.04 14.75
CA LEU A 219 31.58 20.76 15.30
C LEU A 219 30.36 20.65 14.36
N ARG A 220 30.55 20.77 13.04
CA ARG A 220 29.49 20.54 12.04
C ARG A 220 28.95 19.12 12.11
N GLY A 221 29.82 18.11 12.19
CA GLY A 221 29.42 16.71 12.28
C GLY A 221 28.64 16.37 13.55
N LYS A 222 28.85 17.10 14.64
CA LYS A 222 28.10 16.93 15.90
C LYS A 222 26.87 17.85 16.02
N LEU A 223 26.70 18.79 15.10
CA LEU A 223 25.59 19.73 15.15
C LEU A 223 24.30 19.08 14.69
N LYS A 224 23.32 19.03 15.59
CA LYS A 224 21.97 18.57 15.26
C LYS A 224 21.25 19.60 14.41
N VAL A 225 21.05 19.29 13.13
CA VAL A 225 20.35 20.18 12.18
C VAL A 225 18.83 19.92 12.17
N PRO A 226 18.00 20.97 12.12
CA PRO A 226 16.56 20.82 11.90
C PRO A 226 16.29 20.39 10.45
N LYS A 227 15.28 19.54 10.25
CA LYS A 227 14.84 19.08 8.91
C LYS A 227 13.36 19.35 8.77
N ILE A 228 13.02 20.50 8.20
CA ILE A 228 11.64 21.00 8.13
C ILE A 228 10.99 20.56 6.82
N SER A 229 9.80 19.97 6.92
CA SER A 229 8.92 19.68 5.81
C SER A 229 7.60 20.42 5.99
N ALA A 230 7.11 21.05 4.92
CA ALA A 230 5.83 21.75 4.92
C ALA A 230 4.90 21.10 3.90
N GLN A 231 3.66 20.88 4.30
CA GLN A 231 2.61 20.34 3.45
C GLN A 231 1.41 21.27 3.47
N LEU A 232 0.92 21.62 2.27
CA LEU A 232 -0.27 22.42 2.09
C LEU A 232 -1.44 21.50 1.78
N THR A 233 -2.51 21.60 2.57
CA THR A 233 -3.75 20.85 2.42
C THR A 233 -4.88 21.81 2.12
N ILE A 234 -5.52 21.59 0.97
CA ILE A 234 -6.59 22.44 0.44
C ILE A 234 -7.84 21.56 0.25
N PRO A 235 -9.05 22.06 0.58
CA PRO A 235 -10.28 21.35 0.29
C PRO A 235 -10.46 21.16 -1.23
N ILE A 236 -11.06 20.04 -1.61
CA ILE A 236 -11.42 19.73 -3.00
C ILE A 236 -12.86 20.24 -3.23
N ASP A 237 -13.19 20.59 -4.47
CA ASP A 237 -14.54 21.00 -4.90
C ASP A 237 -15.05 22.31 -4.27
N LEU A 238 -14.43 23.40 -4.71
CA LEU A 238 -14.66 24.73 -4.17
C LEU A 238 -15.38 25.63 -5.17
N THR A 239 -16.29 26.45 -4.66
CA THR A 239 -17.06 27.42 -5.44
C THR A 239 -16.58 28.86 -5.20
N PHE A 240 -16.86 29.76 -6.13
CA PHE A 240 -16.50 31.17 -5.99
C PHE A 240 -17.18 31.89 -4.82
N THR A 241 -18.30 31.38 -4.32
CA THR A 241 -19.13 32.03 -3.31
C THR A 241 -18.85 31.60 -1.87
N GLU A 242 -18.01 30.59 -1.66
CA GLU A 242 -17.80 29.97 -0.35
C GLU A 242 -16.44 30.31 0.26
N ASP A 243 -16.43 30.44 1.59
CA ASP A 243 -15.20 30.56 2.37
C ASP A 243 -14.58 29.19 2.56
N PHE A 244 -13.29 29.04 2.26
CA PHE A 244 -12.61 27.76 2.44
C PHE A 244 -11.32 27.86 3.23
N SER A 245 -11.06 26.84 4.06
CA SER A 245 -9.89 26.80 4.92
C SER A 245 -8.71 26.15 4.22
N VAL A 246 -7.60 26.86 4.08
CA VAL A 246 -6.32 26.29 3.63
C VAL A 246 -5.46 26.01 4.84
N ARG A 247 -4.98 24.78 4.98
CA ARG A 247 -4.16 24.34 6.12
C ARG A 247 -2.73 24.06 5.68
N LEU A 248 -1.78 24.56 6.45
CA LEU A 248 -0.36 24.32 6.32
C LEU A 248 0.09 23.52 7.53
N SER A 249 0.64 22.33 7.30
CA SER A 249 1.26 21.51 8.33
C SER A 249 2.77 21.53 8.17
N ILE A 250 3.48 22.02 9.18
CA ILE A 250 4.94 22.10 9.20
C ILE A 250 5.46 21.13 10.24
N ARG A 251 6.29 20.20 9.81
CA ARG A 251 6.88 19.17 10.66
C ARG A 251 8.40 19.30 10.69
N ASN A 252 8.96 19.25 11.89
CA ASN A 252 10.41 19.11 12.07
C ASN A 252 10.77 17.63 12.26
N SER A 253 11.32 17.02 11.22
CA SER A 253 11.79 15.64 11.23
C SER A 253 13.26 15.50 11.61
N GLY A 254 13.96 16.62 11.84
CA GLY A 254 15.39 16.63 12.16
C GLY A 254 15.65 16.43 13.65
N GLU A 255 16.93 16.34 14.00
CA GLU A 255 17.38 16.22 15.40
C GLU A 255 17.56 17.59 16.09
N GLY A 256 17.65 18.66 15.30
CA GLY A 256 17.79 20.04 15.76
C GLY A 256 16.45 20.75 15.91
N ALA A 257 16.40 21.77 16.77
CA ALA A 257 15.25 22.68 16.85
C ALA A 257 15.39 23.78 15.78
N ALA A 258 14.28 24.13 15.14
CA ALA A 258 14.21 25.30 14.27
C ALA A 258 13.75 26.52 15.08
N THR A 259 14.46 27.62 14.95
CA THR A 259 14.21 28.86 15.69
C THR A 259 13.81 29.98 14.75
N ASN A 260 13.09 30.98 15.27
CA ASN A 260 12.69 32.19 14.52
C ASN A 260 12.05 31.91 13.15
N MET A 261 11.21 30.87 13.08
CA MET A 261 10.58 30.49 11.83
C MET A 261 9.52 31.52 11.45
N LYS A 262 9.70 32.21 10.34
CA LYS A 262 8.75 33.16 9.76
C LYS A 262 8.08 32.48 8.57
N ILE A 263 6.77 32.58 8.50
CA ILE A 263 5.95 31.98 7.44
C ILE A 263 5.07 33.08 6.87
N GLU A 264 4.98 33.16 5.56
CA GLU A 264 4.20 34.14 4.81
C GLU A 264 3.39 33.44 3.72
N TRP A 265 2.11 33.82 3.64
CA TRP A 265 1.16 33.32 2.65
C TRP A 265 1.18 34.23 1.41
N HIS A 266 1.47 33.65 0.25
CA HIS A 266 1.36 34.31 -1.05
C HIS A 266 0.21 33.70 -1.83
N LEU A 267 -0.80 34.52 -2.11
CA LEU A 267 -2.01 34.17 -2.85
C LEU A 267 -2.00 34.90 -4.20
N ASP A 268 -2.48 34.24 -5.25
CA ASP A 268 -2.68 34.86 -6.56
C ASP A 268 -3.75 35.96 -6.53
N GLU A 269 -3.68 36.87 -7.51
CA GLU A 269 -4.65 37.97 -7.67
C GLU A 269 -6.09 37.43 -7.84
N GLY A 270 -7.00 37.88 -6.98
CA GLY A 270 -8.40 37.47 -6.96
C GLY A 270 -8.77 36.50 -5.83
N ILE A 271 -7.86 36.17 -4.92
CA ILE A 271 -8.17 35.51 -3.63
C ILE A 271 -7.66 36.38 -2.49
N HIS A 272 -8.52 36.64 -1.50
CA HIS A 272 -8.16 37.37 -0.28
C HIS A 272 -8.38 36.52 0.98
N ILE A 273 -7.58 36.82 2.01
CA ILE A 273 -7.71 36.20 3.34
C ILE A 273 -8.85 36.88 4.08
N VAL A 274 -9.89 36.11 4.42
CA VAL A 274 -11.04 36.55 5.21
C VAL A 274 -10.73 36.46 6.71
N SER A 275 -9.99 35.42 7.11
CA SER A 275 -9.61 35.19 8.51
C SER A 275 -8.29 34.45 8.61
N GLY A 276 -7.44 34.86 9.56
CA GLY A 276 -6.09 34.32 9.77
C GLY A 276 -5.00 35.36 9.55
N GLU A 277 -3.78 35.03 9.98
CA GLU A 277 -2.61 35.90 9.81
C GLU A 277 -1.91 35.58 8.48
N SER A 278 -1.67 36.61 7.65
CA SER A 278 -0.91 36.48 6.41
C SER A 278 0.57 36.16 6.64
N ALA A 279 1.10 36.52 7.82
CA ALA A 279 2.43 36.16 8.26
C ALA A 279 2.40 35.71 9.72
N LYS A 280 3.08 34.59 10.01
CA LYS A 280 3.17 34.00 11.36
C LYS A 280 4.63 33.78 11.73
N THR A 281 5.01 34.17 12.93
CA THR A 281 6.34 33.88 13.49
C THR A 281 6.23 32.82 14.57
N ILE A 282 7.00 31.75 14.44
CA ILE A 282 7.11 30.66 15.38
C ILE A 282 8.50 30.74 16.00
N HIS A 283 8.57 31.02 17.30
CA HIS A 283 9.84 31.22 18.00
C HIS A 283 10.70 29.97 18.05
N ASN A 284 10.08 28.80 18.25
CA ASN A 284 10.78 27.53 18.37
C ASN A 284 9.89 26.37 17.91
N LEU A 285 10.43 25.53 17.03
CA LEU A 285 9.84 24.25 16.63
C LEU A 285 10.81 23.12 16.99
N PRO A 286 10.56 22.40 18.10
CA PRO A 286 11.37 21.27 18.56
C PRO A 286 11.48 20.14 17.54
N ALA A 287 12.47 19.28 17.72
CA ALA A 287 12.63 18.05 16.95
C ALA A 287 11.43 17.11 17.15
N GLY A 288 10.87 16.60 16.06
CA GLY A 288 9.73 15.67 16.05
C GLY A 288 8.35 16.31 16.11
N GLU A 289 8.26 17.61 16.41
CA GLU A 289 6.98 18.31 16.54
C GLU A 289 6.41 18.77 15.20
N THR A 290 5.08 18.94 15.18
CA THR A 290 4.31 19.43 14.02
C THR A 290 3.46 20.62 14.47
N ILE A 291 3.45 21.67 13.65
CA ILE A 291 2.61 22.84 13.85
C ILE A 291 1.70 23.00 12.64
N ASP A 292 0.42 23.21 12.92
CA ASP A 292 -0.57 23.53 11.92
C ASP A 292 -0.91 25.02 11.95
N ALA A 293 -0.94 25.64 10.77
CA ALA A 293 -1.45 26.97 10.55
C ALA A 293 -2.58 26.90 9.54
N ALA A 294 -3.69 27.58 9.80
CA ALA A 294 -4.83 27.61 8.89
C ALA A 294 -5.23 29.05 8.60
N ILE A 295 -5.58 29.32 7.33
CA ILE A 295 -6.18 30.57 6.90
C ILE A 295 -7.52 30.26 6.22
N ILE A 296 -8.46 31.19 6.29
CA ILE A 296 -9.72 31.15 5.55
C ILE A 296 -9.62 32.16 4.43
N VAL A 297 -9.84 31.71 3.20
CA VAL A 297 -9.72 32.51 1.99
C VAL A 297 -11.04 32.53 1.22
N ARG A 298 -11.24 33.59 0.45
CA ARG A 298 -12.40 33.82 -0.43
C ARG A 298 -11.94 34.40 -1.75
N ALA A 299 -12.60 34.04 -2.84
CA ALA A 299 -12.37 34.62 -4.15
C ALA A 299 -13.13 35.95 -4.36
N ASP A 300 -12.54 36.86 -5.11
CA ASP A 300 -13.14 38.13 -5.51
C ASP A 300 -14.13 37.91 -6.67
N GLU A 301 -15.42 38.05 -6.38
CA GLU A 301 -16.57 37.98 -7.29
C GLU A 301 -16.71 36.73 -8.18
N GLY A 302 -17.96 36.34 -8.43
CA GLY A 302 -18.33 35.18 -9.25
C GLY A 302 -18.03 35.41 -10.73
N LEU A 303 -16.77 35.23 -11.12
CA LEU A 303 -16.37 35.11 -12.52
C LEU A 303 -16.83 33.75 -13.03
N GLY A 304 -17.83 33.73 -13.91
CA GLY A 304 -18.35 32.48 -14.48
C GLY A 304 -17.27 31.64 -15.16
N GLY A 305 -17.26 30.34 -14.88
CA GLY A 305 -16.40 29.34 -15.49
C GLY A 305 -15.61 28.50 -14.48
N SER A 306 -14.36 28.17 -14.86
CA SER A 306 -13.38 27.48 -14.04
C SER A 306 -12.12 28.32 -14.02
N ARG A 307 -11.59 28.65 -12.84
CA ARG A 307 -10.36 29.44 -12.71
C ARG A 307 -9.41 28.80 -11.72
N ASP A 308 -8.15 28.76 -12.12
CA ASP A 308 -7.05 28.21 -11.35
C ASP A 308 -6.33 29.33 -10.61
N TYR A 309 -6.12 29.15 -9.31
CA TYR A 309 -5.38 30.06 -8.45
C TYR A 309 -4.25 29.32 -7.76
N ALA A 310 -3.05 29.87 -7.75
CA ALA A 310 -1.93 29.31 -7.00
C ALA A 310 -1.89 29.84 -5.57
N ILE A 311 -1.68 28.94 -4.62
CA ILE A 311 -1.29 29.27 -3.25
C ILE A 311 0.13 28.78 -3.01
N VAL A 312 0.97 29.70 -2.55
CA VAL A 312 2.36 29.43 -2.17
C VAL A 312 2.58 29.93 -0.76
N VAL A 313 3.18 29.10 0.07
CA VAL A 313 3.67 29.51 1.38
C VAL A 313 5.19 29.55 1.33
N ARG A 314 5.76 30.68 1.72
CA ARG A 314 7.21 30.85 1.88
C ARG A 314 7.53 31.06 3.34
N GLY A 315 8.68 30.55 3.76
CA GLY A 315 9.15 30.81 5.10
C GLY A 315 10.66 30.76 5.20
N THR A 316 11.16 31.24 6.33
CA THR A 316 12.57 31.19 6.68
C THR A 316 12.69 30.70 8.11
N TYR A 317 13.66 29.85 8.41
CA TYR A 317 13.95 29.40 9.77
C TYR A 317 15.45 29.38 10.04
N GLU A 318 15.82 29.45 11.31
CA GLU A 318 17.21 29.45 11.77
C GLU A 318 17.53 28.16 12.52
N ASP A 319 18.71 27.60 12.31
CA ASP A 319 19.24 26.57 13.21
C ASP A 319 19.88 27.21 14.47
N LYS A 320 20.43 26.38 15.37
CA LYS A 320 21.16 26.86 16.55
C LYS A 320 22.39 27.71 16.21
N LEU A 321 22.90 27.65 14.98
CA LEU A 321 24.01 28.47 14.47
C LEU A 321 23.54 29.81 13.92
N LYS A 322 22.23 30.12 13.96
CA LYS A 322 21.62 31.26 13.26
C LYS A 322 21.82 31.20 11.74
N THR A 323 22.08 30.02 11.19
CA THR A 323 22.08 29.82 9.75
C THR A 323 20.64 29.88 9.28
N ALA A 324 20.34 30.82 8.37
CA ALA A 324 19.01 30.97 7.81
C ALA A 324 18.79 29.98 6.66
N TYR A 325 17.67 29.27 6.70
CA TYR A 325 17.21 28.35 5.66
C TYR A 325 15.84 28.80 5.17
N SER A 326 15.57 28.60 3.88
CA SER A 326 14.26 28.87 3.28
C SER A 326 13.42 27.61 3.18
N ILE A 327 12.12 27.73 3.41
CA ILE A 327 11.12 26.70 3.18
C ILE A 327 10.05 27.22 2.23
N GLN A 328 9.58 26.35 1.34
CA GLN A 328 8.46 26.63 0.46
C GLN A 328 7.51 25.44 0.45
N ALA A 329 6.21 25.71 0.59
CA ALA A 329 5.13 24.77 0.32
C ALA A 329 4.26 25.31 -0.82
N GLY A 330 4.07 24.52 -1.87
CA GLY A 330 3.40 24.92 -3.11
C GLY A 330 4.39 25.28 -4.24
N PRO A 331 3.88 25.66 -5.43
CA PRO A 331 2.50 26.09 -5.69
C PRO A 331 1.50 24.93 -5.70
N THR A 332 0.43 25.08 -4.93
CA THR A 332 -0.74 24.21 -5.08
C THR A 332 -1.82 25.00 -5.80
N ILE A 333 -2.31 24.42 -6.90
CA ILE A 333 -3.33 25.04 -7.74
C ILE A 333 -4.70 24.67 -7.18
N ILE A 334 -5.54 25.69 -6.97
CA ILE A 334 -6.93 25.56 -6.61
C ILE A 334 -7.76 25.89 -7.84
N THR A 335 -8.59 24.95 -8.27
CA THR A 335 -9.59 25.19 -9.32
C THR A 335 -10.92 25.52 -8.65
N LEU A 336 -11.36 26.78 -8.77
CA LEU A 336 -12.71 27.21 -8.39
C LEU A 336 -13.66 27.06 -9.58
N LYS A 337 -14.85 26.50 -9.34
CA LYS A 337 -15.90 26.29 -10.34
C LYS A 337 -17.22 26.96 -9.93
N ASP A 338 -18.09 27.22 -10.90
CA ASP A 338 -19.43 27.78 -10.65
C ASP A 338 -20.39 26.83 -9.92
N TYR A 339 -20.12 25.53 -9.98
CA TYR A 339 -20.96 24.48 -9.40
C TYR A 339 -20.10 23.44 -8.69
N LYS A 340 -20.68 22.80 -7.67
CA LYS A 340 -20.05 21.68 -6.97
C LYS A 340 -20.13 20.43 -7.83
N GLU A 341 -18.97 19.87 -8.17
CA GLU A 341 -18.88 18.65 -8.95
C GLU A 341 -19.45 17.45 -8.17
N SER A 342 -19.32 17.45 -6.84
CA SER A 342 -19.98 16.50 -5.94
C SER A 342 -21.51 16.50 -6.09
N GLU A 343 -22.15 17.67 -6.10
CA GLU A 343 -23.61 17.78 -6.26
C GLU A 343 -24.08 17.31 -7.63
N LYS A 344 -23.33 17.66 -8.69
CA LYS A 344 -23.62 17.18 -10.05
C LYS A 344 -23.50 15.65 -10.14
N LEU A 345 -22.42 15.08 -9.59
CA LEU A 345 -22.21 13.63 -9.58
C LEU A 345 -23.27 12.90 -8.75
N LEU A 346 -23.76 13.48 -7.65
CA LEU A 346 -24.88 12.93 -6.88
C LEU A 346 -26.18 12.94 -7.68
N HIS A 347 -26.46 14.04 -8.39
CA HIS A 347 -27.62 14.11 -9.28
C HIS A 347 -27.54 13.06 -10.39
N ASP A 348 -26.42 13.00 -11.10
CA ASP A 348 -26.21 12.03 -12.18
C ASP A 348 -26.26 10.59 -11.66
N SER A 349 -25.71 10.33 -10.46
CA SER A 349 -25.83 9.03 -9.78
C SER A 349 -27.28 8.64 -9.50
N SER A 350 -28.11 9.58 -9.05
CA SER A 350 -29.54 9.33 -8.79
C SER A 350 -30.32 9.03 -10.08
N VAL A 351 -29.97 9.72 -11.18
CA VAL A 351 -30.53 9.44 -12.51
C VAL A 351 -30.12 8.03 -12.95
N THR A 352 -28.84 7.67 -12.85
CA THR A 352 -28.36 6.33 -13.22
C THR A 352 -28.94 5.23 -12.32
N GLU A 353 -29.11 5.46 -11.03
CA GLU A 353 -29.78 4.53 -10.11
C GLU A 353 -31.22 4.26 -10.54
N SER A 354 -31.93 5.30 -10.99
CA SER A 354 -33.27 5.14 -11.56
C SER A 354 -33.22 4.27 -12.82
N ARG A 355 -32.26 4.52 -13.74
CA ARG A 355 -32.08 3.70 -14.95
C ARG A 355 -31.79 2.23 -14.64
N VAL A 356 -30.92 1.95 -13.68
CA VAL A 356 -30.59 0.58 -13.23
C VAL A 356 -31.84 -0.12 -12.68
N SER A 357 -32.69 0.60 -11.93
CA SER A 357 -33.93 0.02 -11.42
C SER A 357 -34.95 -0.29 -12.53
N PHE A 358 -35.07 0.56 -13.56
CA PHE A 358 -35.86 0.26 -14.75
C PHE A 358 -35.30 -0.92 -15.56
N LEU A 359 -33.97 -1.01 -15.67
CA LEU A 359 -33.30 -2.11 -16.35
C LEU A 359 -33.61 -3.46 -15.67
N ARG A 360 -33.63 -3.49 -14.34
CA ARG A 360 -34.02 -4.68 -13.56
C ARG A 360 -35.43 -5.17 -13.94
N ALA A 361 -36.40 -4.25 -13.95
CA ALA A 361 -37.77 -4.58 -14.33
C ALA A 361 -37.86 -5.07 -15.79
N SER A 362 -37.07 -4.48 -16.69
CA SER A 362 -37.02 -4.87 -18.10
C SER A 362 -36.42 -6.27 -18.29
N ILE A 363 -35.37 -6.62 -17.55
CA ILE A 363 -34.78 -7.96 -17.55
C ILE A 363 -35.79 -9.01 -17.04
N GLU A 364 -36.49 -8.72 -15.95
CA GLU A 364 -37.50 -9.62 -15.38
C GLU A 364 -38.67 -9.87 -16.32
N ALA A 365 -39.02 -8.89 -17.16
CA ALA A 365 -40.05 -9.01 -18.19
C ALA A 365 -39.55 -9.63 -19.51
N SER A 366 -38.24 -9.81 -19.67
CA SER A 366 -37.63 -10.26 -20.94
C SER A 366 -37.66 -11.78 -21.12
N GLU A 367 -37.50 -12.22 -22.37
CA GLU A 367 -37.38 -13.63 -22.74
C GLU A 367 -35.99 -14.22 -22.42
N PHE A 368 -35.05 -13.43 -21.89
CA PHE A 368 -33.72 -13.91 -21.50
C PHE A 368 -33.76 -14.69 -20.17
N GLU A 369 -32.63 -15.28 -19.78
CA GLU A 369 -32.49 -15.82 -18.43
C GLU A 369 -32.25 -14.66 -17.45
N PRO A 370 -33.14 -14.45 -16.45
CA PRO A 370 -33.06 -13.28 -15.60
C PRO A 370 -31.90 -13.39 -14.59
N ALA A 371 -31.54 -14.60 -14.14
CA ALA A 371 -30.59 -14.78 -13.04
C ALA A 371 -29.17 -14.23 -13.32
N PRO A 372 -28.54 -14.47 -14.49
CA PRO A 372 -27.23 -13.89 -14.79
C PRO A 372 -27.27 -12.35 -14.92
N LEU A 373 -28.29 -11.80 -15.59
CA LEU A 373 -28.42 -10.36 -15.82
C LEU A 373 -28.76 -9.60 -14.52
N ILE A 374 -29.61 -10.16 -13.66
CA ILE A 374 -29.90 -9.58 -12.34
C ILE A 374 -28.65 -9.52 -11.48
N ARG A 375 -27.74 -10.52 -11.52
CA ARG A 375 -26.45 -10.44 -10.79
C ARG A 375 -25.59 -9.27 -11.27
N VAL A 376 -25.58 -8.99 -12.57
CA VAL A 376 -24.87 -7.82 -13.11
C VAL A 376 -25.50 -6.53 -12.58
N VAL A 377 -26.82 -6.42 -12.62
CA VAL A 377 -27.58 -5.27 -12.08
C VAL A 377 -27.35 -5.05 -10.58
N ASP A 378 -27.32 -6.12 -9.78
CA ASP A 378 -27.00 -6.05 -8.35
C ASP A 378 -25.56 -5.55 -8.14
N GLY A 379 -24.62 -5.96 -9.00
CA GLY A 379 -23.25 -5.45 -9.04
C GLY A 379 -23.17 -3.95 -9.39
N LEU A 380 -23.96 -3.49 -10.37
CA LEU A 380 -24.07 -2.06 -10.71
C LEU A 380 -24.64 -1.26 -9.54
N THR A 381 -25.66 -1.79 -8.86
CA THR A 381 -26.26 -1.16 -7.67
C THR A 381 -25.25 -1.01 -6.53
N SER A 382 -24.44 -2.05 -6.30
CA SER A 382 -23.32 -1.98 -5.34
C SER A 382 -22.28 -0.92 -5.73
N THR A 383 -21.95 -0.85 -7.02
CA THR A 383 -20.99 0.13 -7.56
C THR A 383 -21.51 1.57 -7.40
N LEU A 384 -22.82 1.80 -7.60
CA LEU A 384 -23.46 3.09 -7.36
C LEU A 384 -23.45 3.49 -5.88
N LYS A 385 -23.56 2.53 -4.95
CA LYS A 385 -23.37 2.81 -3.51
C LYS A 385 -21.94 3.24 -3.20
N GLN A 386 -20.95 2.49 -3.71
CA GLN A 386 -19.54 2.86 -3.55
C GLN A 386 -19.22 4.22 -4.17
N LEU A 387 -19.86 4.57 -5.28
CA LEU A 387 -19.72 5.90 -5.88
C LEU A 387 -20.20 7.01 -4.93
N LYS A 388 -21.31 6.82 -4.21
CA LYS A 388 -21.77 7.80 -3.20
C LYS A 388 -20.75 7.93 -2.06
N ASP A 389 -20.19 6.81 -1.59
CA ASP A 389 -19.11 6.81 -0.59
C ASP A 389 -17.85 7.53 -1.12
N ASP A 390 -17.47 7.32 -2.38
CA ASP A 390 -16.33 7.98 -3.02
C ASP A 390 -16.56 9.51 -3.12
N ILE A 391 -17.80 9.95 -3.39
CA ILE A 391 -18.16 11.38 -3.38
C ILE A 391 -18.07 11.95 -1.96
N GLU A 392 -18.60 11.26 -0.96
CA GLU A 392 -18.54 11.70 0.45
C GLU A 392 -17.08 11.82 0.94
N ASN A 393 -16.20 10.93 0.47
CA ASN A 393 -14.76 10.97 0.78
C ASN A 393 -13.95 11.93 -0.10
N SER A 394 -14.60 12.75 -0.93
CA SER A 394 -13.96 13.72 -1.85
C SER A 394 -13.05 13.09 -2.93
N GLU A 395 -13.27 11.81 -3.29
CA GLU A 395 -12.54 11.11 -4.35
C GLU A 395 -13.25 11.24 -5.72
N LEU A 396 -13.48 12.49 -6.15
CA LEU A 396 -14.39 12.81 -7.27
C LEU A 396 -14.01 12.18 -8.63
N GLU A 397 -12.72 12.07 -8.94
CA GLU A 397 -12.26 11.43 -10.18
C GLU A 397 -12.59 9.94 -10.24
N LYS A 398 -12.49 9.24 -9.09
CA LYS A 398 -12.88 7.82 -9.01
C LYS A 398 -14.39 7.68 -9.16
N ALA A 399 -15.16 8.56 -8.49
CA ALA A 399 -16.62 8.59 -8.60
C ALA A 399 -17.08 8.79 -10.05
N LYS A 400 -16.47 9.75 -10.77
CA LYS A 400 -16.75 10.03 -12.18
C LYS A 400 -16.43 8.84 -13.10
N ALA A 401 -15.26 8.22 -12.93
CA ALA A 401 -14.88 7.04 -13.69
C ALA A 401 -15.86 5.87 -13.48
N ARG A 402 -16.28 5.62 -12.23
CA ARG A 402 -17.30 4.62 -11.92
C ARG A 402 -18.64 4.94 -12.56
N LEU A 403 -19.07 6.20 -12.54
CA LEU A 403 -20.35 6.61 -13.14
C LEU A 403 -20.40 6.31 -14.63
N ILE A 404 -19.31 6.62 -15.35
CA ILE A 404 -19.19 6.35 -16.79
C ILE A 404 -19.32 4.85 -17.04
N VAL A 405 -18.57 4.02 -16.30
CA VAL A 405 -18.62 2.56 -16.45
C VAL A 405 -20.02 2.01 -16.17
N VAL A 406 -20.70 2.50 -15.13
CA VAL A 406 -22.08 2.07 -14.83
C VAL A 406 -23.02 2.44 -15.98
N ASN A 407 -22.95 3.67 -16.48
CA ASN A 407 -23.78 4.11 -17.60
C ASN A 407 -23.52 3.29 -18.87
N ASP A 408 -22.26 3.03 -19.21
CA ASP A 408 -21.89 2.22 -20.39
C ASP A 408 -22.44 0.80 -20.29
N ILE A 409 -22.37 0.16 -19.11
CA ILE A 409 -22.91 -1.18 -18.92
C ILE A 409 -24.44 -1.18 -18.98
N VAL A 410 -25.09 -0.17 -18.40
CA VAL A 410 -26.55 0.00 -18.49
C VAL A 410 -26.97 0.13 -19.96
N ASP A 411 -26.29 0.98 -20.72
CA ASP A 411 -26.57 1.20 -22.14
C ASP A 411 -26.38 -0.09 -22.96
N GLN A 412 -25.33 -0.87 -22.67
CA GLN A 412 -25.10 -2.16 -23.34
C GLN A 412 -26.18 -3.20 -23.02
N ILE A 413 -26.62 -3.31 -21.77
CA ILE A 413 -27.69 -4.27 -21.41
C ILE A 413 -29.01 -3.81 -22.03
N ASP A 414 -29.32 -2.51 -22.02
CA ASP A 414 -30.53 -1.98 -22.64
C ASP A 414 -30.53 -2.23 -24.15
N ALA A 415 -29.39 -2.05 -24.82
CA ALA A 415 -29.23 -2.37 -26.23
C ALA A 415 -29.40 -3.88 -26.53
N LEU A 416 -28.91 -4.76 -25.64
CA LEU A 416 -29.10 -6.21 -25.76
C LEU A 416 -30.57 -6.62 -25.57
N LEU A 417 -31.28 -5.98 -24.65
CA LEU A 417 -32.71 -6.23 -24.43
C LEU A 417 -33.58 -5.71 -25.58
N GLY A 418 -33.16 -4.63 -26.23
CA GLY A 418 -33.83 -4.04 -27.40
C GLY A 418 -33.43 -4.64 -28.75
N ASP A 419 -32.55 -5.65 -28.78
CA ASP A 419 -32.15 -6.34 -30.02
C ASP A 419 -33.20 -7.41 -30.38
N ASP A 420 -34.18 -7.00 -31.19
CA ASP A 420 -35.28 -7.85 -31.64
C ASP A 420 -34.79 -9.14 -32.33
N ASP A 421 -33.68 -9.09 -33.10
CA ASP A 421 -33.12 -10.25 -33.79
C ASP A 421 -32.55 -11.29 -32.81
N LEU A 422 -31.88 -10.80 -31.76
CA LEU A 422 -31.37 -11.65 -30.68
C LEU A 422 -32.51 -12.27 -29.87
N VAL A 423 -33.53 -11.48 -29.53
CA VAL A 423 -34.74 -11.97 -28.82
C VAL A 423 -35.44 -13.05 -29.63
N ASP A 424 -35.62 -12.84 -30.94
CA ASP A 424 -36.18 -13.83 -31.86
C ASP A 424 -35.36 -15.12 -31.93
N THR A 425 -34.03 -15.00 -31.87
CA THR A 425 -33.14 -16.16 -31.92
C THR A 425 -33.23 -16.97 -30.62
N VAL A 426 -33.24 -16.31 -29.47
CA VAL A 426 -33.33 -16.94 -28.15
C VAL A 426 -34.70 -17.60 -27.93
N THR A 427 -35.79 -16.95 -28.34
CA THR A 427 -37.14 -17.52 -28.27
C THR A 427 -37.26 -18.77 -29.12
N LYS A 428 -36.79 -18.74 -30.38
CA LYS A 428 -36.74 -19.93 -31.25
C LYS A 428 -35.89 -21.06 -30.66
N ALA A 429 -34.74 -20.74 -30.06
CA ALA A 429 -33.90 -21.74 -29.41
C ALA A 429 -34.58 -22.37 -28.19
N LYS A 430 -35.23 -21.57 -27.33
CA LYS A 430 -36.02 -22.06 -26.19
C LYS A 430 -37.19 -22.92 -26.63
N GLU A 431 -37.91 -22.54 -27.69
CA GLU A 431 -38.98 -23.35 -28.26
C GLU A 431 -38.46 -24.68 -28.81
N ALA A 432 -37.33 -24.67 -29.52
CA ALA A 432 -36.69 -25.89 -30.01
C ALA A 432 -36.24 -26.81 -28.87
N GLU A 433 -35.70 -26.26 -27.79
CA GLU A 433 -35.33 -27.01 -26.58
C GLU A 433 -36.56 -27.60 -25.88
N LYS A 434 -37.63 -26.81 -25.70
CA LYS A 434 -38.92 -27.29 -25.16
C LYS A 434 -39.49 -28.43 -26.02
N LYS A 435 -39.46 -28.30 -27.35
CA LYS A 435 -39.88 -29.37 -28.28
C LYS A 435 -39.01 -30.61 -28.14
N THR A 436 -37.70 -30.45 -27.99
CA THR A 436 -36.75 -31.55 -27.81
C THR A 436 -36.96 -32.27 -26.48
N TYR A 437 -37.16 -31.53 -25.38
CA TYR A 437 -37.48 -32.07 -24.07
C TYR A 437 -38.82 -32.83 -24.09
N ALA A 438 -39.87 -32.24 -24.70
CA ALA A 438 -41.17 -32.88 -24.84
C ALA A 438 -41.05 -34.21 -25.61
N ARG A 439 -40.30 -34.22 -26.72
CA ARG A 439 -40.02 -35.45 -27.48
C ARG A 439 -39.24 -36.48 -26.68
N GLY A 440 -38.22 -36.06 -25.93
CA GLY A 440 -37.33 -36.97 -25.19
C GLY A 440 -37.90 -37.55 -23.89
N LYS A 441 -38.87 -36.87 -23.25
CA LYS A 441 -39.38 -37.27 -21.92
C LYS A 441 -40.88 -37.54 -21.87
N LEU A 442 -41.71 -36.75 -22.55
CA LEU A 442 -43.17 -36.93 -22.49
C LEU A 442 -43.63 -38.08 -23.38
N ILE A 443 -43.08 -38.21 -24.60
CA ILE A 443 -43.46 -39.30 -25.52
C ILE A 443 -43.20 -40.68 -24.89
N PRO A 444 -42.01 -40.99 -24.33
CA PRO A 444 -41.77 -42.30 -23.73
C PRO A 444 -42.68 -42.59 -22.52
N ALA A 445 -43.00 -41.59 -21.70
CA ALA A 445 -43.89 -41.75 -20.55
C ALA A 445 -45.33 -42.07 -20.98
N CYS A 446 -45.81 -41.45 -22.06
CA CYS A 446 -47.13 -41.75 -22.61
C CYS A 446 -47.17 -43.12 -23.30
N GLU A 447 -46.12 -43.53 -24.00
CA GLU A 447 -45.98 -44.88 -24.57
C GLU A 447 -46.01 -45.96 -23.47
N GLU A 448 -45.33 -45.72 -22.34
CA GLU A 448 -45.37 -46.60 -21.18
C GLU A 448 -46.80 -46.70 -20.60
N ALA A 449 -47.51 -45.58 -20.46
CA ALA A 449 -48.89 -45.57 -19.98
C ALA A 449 -49.85 -46.35 -20.91
N ILE A 450 -49.71 -46.21 -22.24
CA ILE A 450 -50.47 -46.99 -23.22
C ILE A 450 -50.17 -48.49 -23.08
N ALA A 451 -48.89 -48.86 -22.91
CA ALA A 451 -48.49 -50.25 -22.73
C ALA A 451 -49.08 -50.87 -21.46
N VAL A 452 -49.12 -50.12 -20.35
CA VAL A 452 -49.75 -50.55 -19.09
C VAL A 452 -51.26 -50.77 -19.28
N ALA A 453 -51.96 -49.83 -19.92
CA ALA A 453 -53.39 -49.96 -20.20
C ALA A 453 -53.70 -51.17 -21.09
N ALA A 454 -52.93 -51.38 -22.16
CA ALA A 454 -53.09 -52.54 -23.06
C ALA A 454 -52.81 -53.88 -22.37
N ASN A 455 -51.84 -53.92 -21.44
CA ASN A 455 -51.58 -55.12 -20.63
C ASN A 455 -52.72 -55.42 -19.66
N GLN A 456 -53.37 -54.39 -19.11
CA GLN A 456 -54.52 -54.56 -18.23
C GLN A 456 -55.75 -55.07 -19.01
N GLU A 457 -55.97 -54.61 -20.25
CA GLU A 457 -56.99 -55.16 -21.14
C GLU A 457 -56.78 -56.66 -21.40
N LYS A 458 -55.55 -57.08 -21.73
CA LYS A 458 -55.22 -58.49 -21.95
C LYS A 458 -55.48 -59.36 -20.72
N LYS A 459 -55.19 -58.86 -19.51
CA LYS A 459 -55.50 -59.57 -18.26
C LYS A 459 -57.00 -59.73 -18.08
N LEU A 460 -57.79 -58.68 -18.29
CA LEU A 460 -59.24 -58.73 -18.19
C LEU A 460 -59.87 -59.69 -19.22
N GLU A 461 -59.34 -59.73 -20.45
CA GLU A 461 -59.78 -60.70 -21.47
C GLU A 461 -59.56 -62.15 -21.03
N SER A 462 -58.46 -62.42 -20.30
CA SER A 462 -58.18 -63.76 -19.75
C SER A 462 -59.05 -64.15 -18.56
N GLU A 463 -59.74 -63.19 -17.92
CA GLU A 463 -60.66 -63.43 -16.80
C GLU A 463 -62.11 -63.69 -17.25
N ILE A 464 -62.45 -63.37 -18.51
CA ILE A 464 -63.78 -63.64 -19.09
C ILE A 464 -64.20 -65.12 -18.98
N PRO A 465 -63.35 -66.12 -19.31
CA PRO A 465 -63.72 -67.53 -19.21
C PRO A 465 -64.01 -67.97 -17.76
N LEU A 466 -63.28 -67.41 -16.79
CA LEU A 466 -63.45 -67.69 -15.37
C LEU A 466 -64.80 -67.14 -14.86
N GLY A 467 -65.11 -65.88 -15.15
CA GLY A 467 -66.38 -65.30 -14.75
C GLY A 467 -67.60 -65.92 -15.45
N LEU A 468 -67.46 -66.39 -16.69
CA LEU A 468 -68.52 -67.14 -17.38
C LEU A 468 -68.75 -68.53 -16.75
N SER A 469 -67.69 -69.20 -16.29
CA SER A 469 -67.79 -70.47 -15.55
C SER A 469 -68.51 -70.28 -14.20
N GLU A 470 -68.25 -69.19 -13.49
CA GLU A 470 -68.96 -68.85 -12.25
C GLU A 470 -70.44 -68.59 -12.50
N TRP A 471 -70.76 -67.87 -13.59
CA TRP A 471 -72.15 -67.64 -14.02
C TRP A 471 -72.86 -68.96 -14.33
N ASP A 472 -72.24 -69.85 -15.09
CA ASP A 472 -72.81 -71.16 -15.42
C ASP A 472 -73.09 -71.98 -14.14
N SER A 473 -72.17 -71.96 -13.16
CA SER A 473 -72.35 -72.65 -11.88
C SER A 473 -73.55 -72.10 -11.08
N ILE A 474 -73.71 -70.78 -11.05
CA ILE A 474 -74.82 -70.12 -10.34
C ILE A 474 -76.16 -70.39 -11.06
N ALA A 475 -76.16 -70.31 -12.39
CA ALA A 475 -77.32 -70.61 -13.23
C ALA A 475 -77.81 -72.06 -13.01
N ASP A 476 -76.89 -73.03 -12.96
CA ASP A 476 -77.23 -74.42 -12.69
C ASP A 476 -77.80 -74.64 -11.29
N LYS A 477 -77.25 -73.95 -10.27
CA LYS A 477 -77.80 -73.99 -8.90
C LYS A 477 -79.24 -73.46 -8.87
N LYS A 478 -79.51 -72.32 -9.53
CA LYS A 478 -80.86 -71.74 -9.61
C LYS A 478 -81.84 -72.70 -10.31
N LYS A 479 -81.46 -73.30 -11.45
CA LYS A 479 -82.27 -74.31 -12.14
C LYS A 479 -82.59 -75.51 -11.25
N ARG A 480 -81.61 -76.02 -10.49
CA ARG A 480 -81.83 -77.13 -9.54
C ARG A 480 -82.85 -76.76 -8.47
N ILE A 481 -82.70 -75.60 -7.83
CA ILE A 481 -83.64 -75.11 -6.81
C ILE A 481 -85.06 -75.01 -7.38
N LEU A 482 -85.20 -74.44 -8.59
CA LEU A 482 -86.49 -74.28 -9.25
C LEU A 482 -87.12 -75.64 -9.60
N SER A 483 -86.31 -76.61 -10.06
CA SER A 483 -86.76 -77.99 -10.31
C SER A 483 -87.20 -78.72 -9.03
N SER A 484 -86.51 -78.50 -7.91
CA SER A 484 -86.89 -79.07 -6.61
C SER A 484 -88.19 -78.43 -6.09
N ALA A 485 -88.38 -77.13 -6.28
CA ALA A 485 -89.61 -76.45 -5.94
C ALA A 485 -90.81 -76.94 -6.78
N HIS A 486 -90.60 -77.29 -8.05
CA HIS A 486 -91.60 -78.00 -8.87
C HIS A 486 -91.97 -79.36 -8.28
N LEU A 487 -90.98 -80.20 -8.00
CA LEU A 487 -91.21 -81.51 -7.40
C LEU A 487 -91.97 -81.42 -6.06
N ILE A 488 -91.62 -80.47 -5.19
CA ILE A 488 -92.29 -80.29 -3.89
C ILE A 488 -93.75 -79.91 -4.11
N LYS A 489 -94.04 -78.97 -5.02
CA LYS A 489 -95.41 -78.57 -5.35
C LYS A 489 -96.22 -79.74 -5.91
N ASP A 490 -95.70 -80.45 -6.90
CA ASP A 490 -96.40 -81.57 -7.54
C ASP A 490 -96.69 -82.68 -6.51
N THR A 491 -95.77 -82.90 -5.57
CA THR A 491 -95.94 -83.88 -4.49
C THR A 491 -96.99 -83.42 -3.47
N ALA A 492 -97.02 -82.12 -3.13
CA ALA A 492 -98.01 -81.52 -2.24
C ALA A 492 -99.42 -81.59 -2.86
N GLU A 493 -99.57 -81.27 -4.15
CA GLU A 493 -100.83 -81.41 -4.90
C GLU A 493 -101.31 -82.88 -4.92
N ALA A 494 -100.39 -83.81 -5.21
CA ALA A 494 -100.71 -85.24 -5.21
C ALA A 494 -101.10 -85.78 -3.83
N LEU A 495 -100.53 -85.22 -2.75
CA LEU A 495 -100.91 -85.54 -1.38
C LEU A 495 -102.29 -84.98 -1.03
N LYS A 496 -102.58 -83.73 -1.43
CA LYS A 496 -103.88 -83.09 -1.24
C LYS A 496 -105.01 -83.88 -1.88
N GLY A 497 -104.79 -84.39 -3.10
CA GLY A 497 -105.74 -85.25 -3.80
C GLY A 497 -106.05 -86.59 -3.11
N LYS A 498 -105.25 -87.01 -2.12
CA LYS A 498 -105.41 -88.28 -1.38
C LYS A 498 -106.01 -88.12 0.02
N LEU A 499 -106.32 -86.91 0.47
CA LEU A 499 -106.92 -86.64 1.77
C LEU A 499 -108.46 -86.80 1.71
N THR A 500 -108.96 -88.04 1.71
CA THR A 500 -110.41 -88.31 1.57
C THR A 500 -111.11 -88.70 2.87
N THR A 501 -110.40 -88.78 4.01
CA THR A 501 -110.98 -89.13 5.31
C THR A 501 -110.96 -87.95 6.30
N PRO A 502 -111.96 -87.80 7.20
CA PRO A 502 -112.11 -86.62 8.06
C PRO A 502 -110.91 -86.35 8.98
N GLU A 503 -110.24 -87.41 9.43
CA GLU A 503 -109.04 -87.33 10.28
C GLU A 503 -107.82 -86.76 9.54
N LEU A 504 -107.79 -86.85 8.22
CA LEU A 504 -106.70 -86.36 7.36
C LEU A 504 -106.95 -84.93 6.84
N GLN A 505 -108.19 -84.41 6.89
CA GLN A 505 -108.51 -83.02 6.52
C GLN A 505 -107.81 -81.99 7.41
N ALA A 506 -107.41 -82.36 8.63
CA ALA A 506 -106.60 -81.50 9.50
C ALA A 506 -105.20 -81.17 8.92
N LEU A 507 -104.69 -81.97 7.98
CA LEU A 507 -103.39 -81.77 7.32
C LEU A 507 -103.49 -80.94 6.02
N GLU A 508 -104.70 -80.66 5.54
CA GLU A 508 -104.91 -79.95 4.27
C GLU A 508 -104.39 -78.51 4.31
N ALA A 509 -104.53 -77.84 5.46
CA ALA A 509 -103.98 -76.50 5.68
C ALA A 509 -102.45 -76.51 5.54
N SER A 510 -101.76 -77.42 6.24
CA SER A 510 -100.30 -77.52 6.18
C SER A 510 -99.77 -77.92 4.80
N ILE A 511 -100.49 -78.78 4.06
CA ILE A 511 -100.12 -79.14 2.68
C ILE A 511 -100.33 -77.97 1.73
N SER A 512 -101.39 -77.18 1.93
CA SER A 512 -101.64 -75.96 1.16
C SER A 512 -100.60 -74.87 1.46
N ASP A 513 -100.10 -74.79 2.69
CA ASP A 513 -99.00 -73.88 3.05
C ASP A 513 -97.68 -74.29 2.36
N ILE A 514 -97.37 -75.59 2.30
CA ILE A 514 -96.20 -76.10 1.56
C ILE A 514 -96.34 -75.84 0.06
N GLU A 515 -97.53 -76.04 -0.51
CA GLU A 515 -97.83 -75.73 -1.90
C GLU A 515 -97.70 -74.23 -2.19
N HIS A 516 -98.14 -73.38 -1.25
CA HIS A 516 -98.04 -71.92 -1.36
C HIS A 516 -96.57 -71.45 -1.29
N GLU A 517 -95.77 -71.97 -0.36
CA GLU A 517 -94.35 -71.63 -0.27
C GLU A 517 -93.55 -72.19 -1.47
N ALA A 518 -93.86 -73.39 -1.96
CA ALA A 518 -93.27 -73.92 -3.19
C ALA A 518 -93.63 -73.06 -4.42
N ASN A 519 -94.87 -72.58 -4.52
CA ASN A 519 -95.31 -71.64 -5.55
C ASN A 519 -94.60 -70.28 -5.44
N LYS A 520 -94.34 -69.80 -4.21
CA LYS A 520 -93.62 -68.56 -3.98
C LYS A 520 -92.16 -68.66 -4.44
N ILE A 521 -91.51 -69.81 -4.18
CA ILE A 521 -90.15 -70.09 -4.67
C ILE A 521 -90.12 -70.21 -6.19
N GLN A 522 -91.10 -70.88 -6.83
CA GLN A 522 -91.16 -70.98 -8.30
C GLN A 522 -91.29 -69.62 -8.98
N ASN A 523 -92.02 -68.69 -8.37
CA ASN A 523 -92.26 -67.35 -8.91
C ASN A 523 -91.27 -66.30 -8.37
N ASP A 524 -90.24 -66.71 -7.63
CA ASP A 524 -89.23 -65.78 -7.13
C ASP A 524 -88.35 -65.28 -8.29
N SER A 525 -88.42 -63.98 -8.53
CA SER A 525 -87.61 -63.25 -9.52
C SER A 525 -86.11 -63.50 -9.41
N LEU A 526 -85.60 -63.84 -8.21
CA LEU A 526 -84.17 -64.11 -7.97
C LEU A 526 -83.72 -65.47 -8.52
N LEU A 527 -84.64 -66.40 -8.77
CA LEU A 527 -84.35 -67.74 -9.29
C LEU A 527 -84.54 -67.85 -10.82
N VAL A 528 -85.03 -66.79 -11.46
CA VAL A 528 -85.09 -66.70 -12.93
C VAL A 528 -83.66 -66.64 -13.48
N VAL A 529 -83.29 -67.66 -14.26
CA VAL A 529 -82.01 -67.69 -14.98
C VAL A 529 -82.22 -66.97 -16.31
N GLY A 530 -81.64 -65.76 -16.43
CA GLY A 530 -81.61 -65.01 -17.70
C GLY A 530 -80.75 -65.69 -18.77
N SER A 531 -80.70 -65.10 -19.96
CA SER A 531 -79.81 -65.55 -21.04
C SER A 531 -78.35 -65.44 -20.62
N LYS A 532 -77.53 -66.44 -20.98
CA LYS A 532 -76.09 -66.43 -20.72
C LYS A 532 -75.46 -65.17 -21.33
N PRO A 533 -74.80 -64.30 -20.52
CA PRO A 533 -74.17 -63.11 -21.04
C PRO A 533 -72.91 -63.47 -21.85
N ALA A 534 -72.55 -62.63 -22.81
CA ALA A 534 -71.33 -62.82 -23.61
C ALA A 534 -70.05 -62.56 -22.79
N SER A 535 -70.13 -61.73 -21.74
CA SER A 535 -69.06 -61.50 -20.78
C SER A 535 -69.62 -61.15 -19.39
N PRO A 536 -68.85 -61.36 -18.30
CA PRO A 536 -69.29 -60.93 -16.96
C PRO A 536 -69.34 -59.40 -16.88
N GLU A 537 -70.44 -58.84 -16.39
CA GLU A 537 -70.71 -57.38 -16.34
C GLU A 537 -69.57 -56.55 -15.70
N LYS A 538 -68.96 -57.08 -14.62
CA LYS A 538 -67.83 -56.42 -13.94
C LYS A 538 -66.56 -56.37 -14.81
N VAL A 539 -66.31 -57.43 -15.59
CA VAL A 539 -65.16 -57.51 -16.50
C VAL A 539 -65.41 -56.61 -17.71
N GLU A 540 -66.66 -56.55 -18.20
CA GLU A 540 -67.08 -55.67 -19.29
C GLU A 540 -66.90 -54.18 -18.94
N MET A 541 -67.37 -53.76 -17.76
CA MET A 541 -67.17 -52.38 -17.30
C MET A 541 -65.68 -52.04 -17.15
N ALA A 542 -64.88 -52.94 -16.57
CA ALA A 542 -63.44 -52.73 -16.42
C ALA A 542 -62.73 -52.63 -17.78
N MET A 543 -63.14 -53.44 -18.78
CA MET A 543 -62.62 -53.36 -20.14
C MET A 543 -63.02 -52.07 -20.84
N ILE A 544 -64.25 -51.59 -20.66
CA ILE A 544 -64.72 -50.31 -21.22
C ILE A 544 -63.89 -49.16 -20.65
N VAL A 545 -63.65 -49.14 -19.34
CA VAL A 545 -62.82 -48.10 -18.69
C VAL A 545 -61.38 -48.16 -19.18
N ALA A 546 -60.77 -49.35 -19.23
CA ALA A 546 -59.39 -49.51 -19.72
C ALA A 546 -59.24 -49.04 -21.18
N ARG A 547 -60.19 -49.40 -22.04
CA ARG A 547 -60.24 -48.95 -23.45
C ARG A 547 -60.45 -47.44 -23.57
N SER A 548 -61.31 -46.86 -22.71
CA SER A 548 -61.53 -45.41 -22.68
C SER A 548 -60.25 -44.67 -22.32
N ILE A 549 -59.57 -45.09 -21.25
CA ILE A 549 -58.30 -44.48 -20.80
C ILE A 549 -57.23 -44.60 -21.90
N ARG A 550 -57.09 -45.79 -22.49
CA ARG A 550 -56.13 -46.01 -23.59
C ARG A 550 -56.44 -45.10 -24.77
N ASN A 551 -57.71 -44.99 -25.17
CA ASN A 551 -58.12 -44.16 -26.30
C ASN A 551 -57.91 -42.66 -26.01
N GLU A 552 -58.21 -42.18 -24.81
CA GLU A 552 -57.95 -40.79 -24.42
C GLU A 552 -56.46 -40.46 -24.42
N ILE A 553 -55.62 -41.34 -23.84
CA ILE A 553 -54.16 -41.16 -23.86
C ILE A 553 -53.63 -41.18 -25.30
N THR A 554 -54.16 -42.06 -26.16
CA THR A 554 -53.77 -42.16 -27.57
C THR A 554 -54.16 -40.89 -28.35
N GLN A 555 -55.38 -40.38 -28.15
CA GLN A 555 -55.83 -39.14 -28.78
C GLN A 555 -55.02 -37.92 -28.31
N LEU A 556 -54.71 -37.84 -27.02
CA LEU A 556 -53.85 -36.80 -26.46
C LEU A 556 -52.43 -36.88 -27.04
N MET A 557 -51.88 -38.09 -27.17
CA MET A 557 -50.58 -38.35 -27.80
C MET A 557 -50.54 -37.90 -29.25
N GLU A 558 -51.52 -38.30 -30.06
CA GLU A 558 -51.58 -38.00 -31.49
C GLU A 558 -51.73 -36.49 -31.73
N LYS A 559 -52.59 -35.85 -30.93
CA LYS A 559 -52.72 -34.40 -30.92
C LYS A 559 -51.40 -33.72 -30.55
N LYS A 560 -50.74 -34.14 -29.46
CA LYS A 560 -49.47 -33.54 -29.01
C LYS A 560 -48.32 -33.80 -29.98
N LYS A 561 -48.28 -34.95 -30.65
CA LYS A 561 -47.30 -35.25 -31.69
C LYS A 561 -47.47 -34.30 -32.89
N SER A 562 -48.72 -34.06 -33.32
CA SER A 562 -49.01 -33.10 -34.39
C SER A 562 -48.69 -31.64 -34.03
N GLU A 563 -48.77 -31.27 -32.75
CA GLU A 563 -48.37 -29.93 -32.27
C GLU A 563 -46.84 -29.77 -32.13
N LEU A 564 -46.09 -30.89 -32.07
CA LEU A 564 -44.64 -30.92 -31.89
C LEU A 564 -43.86 -31.13 -33.20
N GLU A 565 -44.51 -31.56 -34.27
CA GLU A 565 -44.02 -31.55 -35.66
C GLU A 565 -44.09 -30.14 -36.25
#